data_AF-A0A382LQ10-F1
#
_entry.id   AF-A0A382LQ10-F1
#
_cell.length_a   1.000
_cell.length_b   1.000
_cell.length_c   1.000
_cell.angle_alpha   90.00
_cell.angle_beta   90.00
_cell.angle_gamma   90.00
#
_symmetry.space_group_name_H-M   'P 1'
#
loop_
_entity.id
_entity.type
_entity.pdbx_description
1 polymer ?
#
loop_
_entity_poly.entity_id
_entity_poly.type
_entity_poly.pdbx_seq_one_letter_code
_entity_poly.pdbx_strand_id
1 'polypeptide(L)'
;HYPAFVRAYRRSSDIVGPPRELVDKMVERGMTACAADEIDAQIDRLKEQRAAGATGVALCLYDDPAYAIRIIGERIVPALKDV
;
A
#
# COMPACT_ATOMS: atom_id res chain seq x y z
N HIS A 1 -4.55 18.61 -8.87
CA HIS A 1 -5.03 17.21 -8.76
C HIS A 1 -5.61 16.84 -7.40
N TYR A 2 -5.05 17.28 -6.26
CA TYR A 2 -5.54 16.94 -4.91
C TYR A 2 -7.07 17.12 -4.69
N PRO A 3 -7.73 18.21 -5.15
CA PRO A 3 -9.18 18.36 -4.99
C PRO A 3 -10.00 17.30 -5.74
N ALA A 4 -9.48 16.76 -6.84
CA ALA A 4 -10.17 15.75 -7.64
C ALA A 4 -10.25 14.41 -6.90
N PHE A 5 -9.14 13.97 -6.30
CA PHE A 5 -9.10 12.75 -5.49
C PHE A 5 -10.00 12.86 -4.24
N VAL A 6 -9.97 14.01 -3.55
CA VAL A 6 -10.84 14.26 -2.37
C VAL A 6 -12.32 14.26 -2.75
N ARG A 7 -12.68 14.87 -3.89
CA ARG A 7 -14.05 14.87 -4.42
C ARG A 7 -14.49 13.45 -4.76
N ALA A 8 -13.64 12.68 -5.43
CA ALA A 8 -13.92 11.28 -5.77
C ALA A 8 -14.19 10.46 -4.49
N TYR A 9 -13.25 10.45 -3.55
CA TYR A 9 -13.39 9.73 -2.28
C TYR A 9 -14.72 10.03 -1.54
N ARG A 10 -15.20 11.28 -1.59
CA ARG A 10 -16.42 11.70 -0.88
C ARG A 10 -17.74 11.45 -1.60
N ARG A 11 -17.76 11.36 -2.93
CA ARG A 11 -19.01 11.42 -3.72
C ARG A 11 -19.11 10.44 -4.89
N SER A 12 -18.00 9.97 -5.46
CA SER A 12 -18.00 9.11 -6.65
C SER A 12 -16.66 8.43 -6.87
N SER A 13 -16.62 7.19 -7.36
CA SER A 13 -15.36 6.53 -7.76
C SER A 13 -14.67 7.15 -8.99
N ASP A 14 -15.29 8.13 -9.65
CA ASP A 14 -14.73 8.81 -10.81
C ASP A 14 -13.76 9.95 -10.44
N ILE A 15 -12.48 9.80 -10.83
CA ILE A 15 -11.40 10.75 -10.56
C ILE A 15 -11.19 11.60 -11.82
N VAL A 16 -11.85 12.76 -11.85
CA VAL A 16 -11.77 13.70 -12.99
C VAL A 16 -10.45 14.48 -12.97
N GLY A 17 -9.67 14.42 -14.04
CA GLY A 17 -8.51 15.31 -14.26
C GLY A 17 -7.19 14.62 -14.61
N PRO A 18 -6.65 13.71 -13.79
CA PRO A 18 -5.47 12.96 -14.19
C PRO A 18 -5.79 11.97 -15.32
N PRO A 19 -4.85 11.74 -16.27
CA PRO A 19 -4.96 10.65 -17.23
C PRO A 19 -5.21 9.32 -16.52
N ARG A 20 -6.17 8.54 -17.05
CA ARG A 20 -6.56 7.26 -16.45
C ARG A 20 -5.37 6.31 -16.28
N GLU A 21 -4.48 6.28 -17.26
CA GLU A 21 -3.26 5.47 -17.24
C GLU A 21 -2.34 5.79 -16.04
N LEU A 22 -2.25 7.05 -15.60
CA LEU A 22 -1.45 7.40 -14.43
C LEU A 22 -2.10 6.92 -13.14
N VAL A 23 -3.43 7.01 -13.04
CA VAL A 23 -4.18 6.49 -11.90
C VAL A 23 -4.02 4.98 -11.82
N ASP A 24 -4.14 4.28 -12.96
CA ASP A 24 -3.98 2.83 -13.00
C ASP A 24 -2.56 2.42 -12.60
N LYS A 25 -1.51 3.12 -13.07
CA LYS A 25 -0.12 2.88 -12.63
C LYS A 25 0.08 3.11 -11.14
N MET A 26 -0.58 4.12 -10.56
CA MET A 26 -0.53 4.37 -9.11
C MET A 26 -1.16 3.23 -8.31
N VAL A 27 -2.29 2.70 -8.76
CA VAL A 27 -2.96 1.58 -8.10
C VAL A 27 -2.13 0.30 -8.25
N GLU A 28 -1.66 0.00 -9.45
CA GLU A 28 -0.89 -1.21 -9.76
C GLU A 28 0.42 -1.31 -8.95
N ARG A 29 1.12 -0.18 -8.81
CA ARG A 29 2.46 -0.14 -8.18
C ARG A 29 2.44 0.34 -6.73
N GLY A 30 1.50 1.21 -6.38
CA GLY A 30 1.42 1.84 -5.06
C GLY A 30 0.57 1.09 -4.05
N MET A 31 -0.30 0.18 -4.50
CA MET A 31 -1.21 -0.55 -3.63
C MET A 31 -0.95 -2.06 -3.70
N THR A 32 -1.10 -2.72 -2.57
CA THR A 32 -1.02 -4.18 -2.45
C THR A 32 -1.80 -4.62 -1.22
N ALA A 33 -2.34 -5.84 -1.29
CA ALA A 33 -3.02 -6.52 -0.20
C ALA A 33 -2.68 -8.00 -0.31
N CYS A 34 -2.42 -8.65 0.82
CA CYS A 34 -2.11 -10.06 0.89
C CYS A 34 -2.66 -10.64 2.18
N ALA A 35 -2.81 -11.96 2.22
CA ALA A 35 -3.06 -12.66 3.47
C ALA A 35 -1.74 -12.81 4.27
N ALA A 36 -1.87 -13.18 5.55
CA ALA A 36 -0.71 -13.28 6.45
C ALA A 36 0.26 -14.42 6.09
N ASP A 37 -0.21 -15.44 5.37
CA ASP A 37 0.59 -16.53 4.82
C ASP A 37 1.45 -16.11 3.62
N GLU A 38 1.07 -15.05 2.91
CA GLU A 38 1.80 -14.49 1.77
C GLU A 38 2.80 -13.38 2.17
N ILE A 39 3.09 -13.24 3.47
CA ILE A 39 3.83 -12.10 4.01
C ILE A 39 5.24 -11.94 3.44
N ASP A 40 5.90 -13.04 3.08
CA ASP A 40 7.26 -13.01 2.54
C ASP A 40 7.29 -12.39 1.14
N ALA A 41 6.34 -12.76 0.28
CA ALA A 41 6.17 -12.12 -1.04
C ALA A 41 5.81 -10.63 -0.89
N GLN A 42 5.02 -10.30 0.13
CA GLN A 42 4.65 -8.92 0.42
C GLN A 42 5.86 -8.10 0.91
N ILE A 43 6.78 -8.67 1.68
CA ILE A 43 8.03 -8.02 2.08
C ILE A 43 8.87 -7.66 0.85
N ASP A 44 9.00 -8.57 -0.12
CA ASP A 44 9.76 -8.30 -1.34
C ASP A 44 9.15 -7.14 -2.14
N ARG A 45 7.81 -7.10 -2.24
CA ARG A 45 7.11 -5.97 -2.87
C ARG A 45 7.32 -4.64 -2.13
N LEU A 46 7.37 -4.66 -0.80
CA LEU A 46 7.68 -3.46 0.00
C LEU A 46 9.13 -2.97 -0.25
N LYS A 47 10.08 -3.89 -0.44
CA LYS A 47 11.47 -3.54 -0.82
C LYS A 47 11.54 -2.92 -2.21
N GLU A 48 10.77 -3.45 -3.17
CA GLU A 48 10.66 -2.85 -4.52
C GLU A 48 10.09 -1.44 -4.46
N GLN A 49 9.06 -1.21 -3.63
CA GLN A 49 8.50 0.13 -3.42
C GLN A 49 9.53 1.09 -2.81
N ARG A 50 10.34 0.64 -1.84
CA ARG A 50 11.44 1.42 -1.29
C ARG A 50 12.49 1.75 -2.35
N ALA A 51 12.87 0.78 -3.19
CA ALA A 51 13.79 1.00 -4.31
C ALA A 51 13.24 2.00 -5.34
N ALA A 52 11.92 2.06 -5.52
CA ALA A 52 11.23 3.07 -6.33
C ALA A 52 11.12 4.45 -5.65
N GLY A 53 11.64 4.61 -4.42
CA GLY A 53 11.69 5.87 -3.69
C GLY A 53 10.60 6.07 -2.63
N ALA A 54 9.79 5.05 -2.32
CA ALA A 54 8.81 5.14 -1.24
C ALA A 54 9.53 5.25 0.12
N THR A 55 9.12 6.23 0.94
CA THR A 55 9.70 6.48 2.27
C THR A 55 8.83 5.97 3.41
N GLY A 56 7.60 5.55 3.13
CA GLY A 56 6.67 5.03 4.11
C GLY A 56 5.49 4.34 3.44
N VAL A 57 4.80 3.52 4.22
CA VAL A 57 3.61 2.77 3.79
C VAL A 57 2.50 2.94 4.81
N ALA A 58 1.26 3.00 4.33
CA ALA A 58 0.07 2.97 5.16
C ALA A 58 -0.57 1.59 5.04
N LEU A 59 -0.66 0.87 6.15
CA LEU A 59 -1.28 -0.45 6.19
C LEU A 59 -2.72 -0.34 6.70
N CYS A 60 -3.65 -0.92 5.96
CA CYS A 60 -5.01 -1.14 6.43
C CYS A 60 -5.10 -2.57 6.96
N LEU A 61 -5.54 -2.74 8.21
CA LEU A 61 -5.65 -4.04 8.86
C LEU A 61 -7.10 -4.52 8.74
N TYR A 62 -7.26 -5.78 8.33
CA TYR A 62 -8.54 -6.45 8.16
C TYR A 62 -8.67 -7.62 9.14
N ASP A 63 -9.90 -8.08 9.38
CA ASP A 63 -10.27 -9.21 10.24
C ASP A 63 -9.78 -9.12 11.70
N ASP A 64 -8.53 -9.48 11.98
CA ASP A 64 -7.92 -9.45 13.31
C ASP A 64 -6.74 -8.45 13.34
N PRO A 65 -6.97 -7.21 13.80
CA PRO A 65 -5.92 -6.20 13.84
C PRO A 65 -4.82 -6.53 14.86
N ALA A 66 -5.13 -7.24 15.94
CA ALA A 66 -4.13 -7.58 16.95
C ALA A 66 -3.14 -8.63 16.42
N TYR A 67 -3.66 -9.65 15.72
CA TYR A 67 -2.84 -10.62 15.00
C TYR A 67 -2.00 -9.95 13.92
N ALA A 68 -2.60 -9.07 13.11
CA ALA A 68 -1.88 -8.37 12.06
C ALA A 68 -0.75 -7.48 12.60
N ILE A 69 -0.97 -6.75 13.69
CA ILE A 69 0.08 -5.96 14.36
C ILE A 69 1.23 -6.84 14.85
N ARG A 70 0.94 -8.03 15.40
CA ARG A 70 1.97 -8.99 15.80
C ARG A 70 2.81 -9.44 14.60
N ILE A 71 2.17 -9.83 13.49
CA ILE A 71 2.88 -10.23 12.26
C ILE A 71 3.74 -9.09 11.72
N ILE A 72 3.24 -7.86 11.72
CA ILE A 72 4.01 -6.68 11.29
C ILE A 72 5.27 -6.54 12.14
N GLY A 73 5.16 -6.60 13.47
CA GLY A 73 6.29 -6.47 14.39
C GLY A 73 7.29 -7.62 14.31
N GLU A 74 6.81 -8.85 14.10
CA GLU A 74 7.64 -10.06 14.09
C GLU A 74 8.29 -10.35 12.73
N ARG A 75 7.66 -9.95 11.62
CA ARG A 75 8.08 -10.32 10.26
C ARG A 75 8.43 -9.13 9.38
N ILE A 76 7.57 -8.10 9.33
CA ILE A 76 7.75 -6.98 8.38
C ILE A 76 8.82 -6.00 8.88
N VAL A 77 8.69 -5.50 10.11
CA VAL A 77 9.62 -4.49 10.66
C VAL A 77 11.07 -4.97 10.63
N PRO A 78 11.40 -6.20 11.08
CA PRO A 78 12.77 -6.69 11.01
C PRO A 78 13.30 -6.79 9.58
N ALA A 79 12.46 -7.20 8.62
CA ALA A 79 12.86 -7.41 7.23
C ALA A 79 13.10 -6.11 6.45
N LEU A 80 12.59 -4.97 6.93
CA LEU A 80 12.74 -3.65 6.30
C LEU A 80 13.71 -2.73 7.04
N LYS A 81 14.22 -3.13 8.21
CA LYS A 81 15.08 -2.28 9.06
C LYS A 81 16.44 -1.97 8.43
N ASP A 82 16.98 -2.92 7.67
CA ASP A 82 18.32 -2.85 7.07
C ASP A 82 18.29 -2.50 5.57
N VAL A 83 17.12 -2.09 5.06
CA VAL A 83 16.89 -1.66 3.67
C VAL A 83 16.77 -0.14 3.62
#